data_AF-A0A3C0FIN3-F1
#
_entry.id   AF-A0A3C0FIN3-F1
#
_cell.length_a   1.000
_cell.length_b   1.000
_cell.length_c   1.000
_cell.angle_alpha   90.00
_cell.angle_beta   90.00
_cell.angle_gamma   90.00
#
_symmetry.space_group_name_H-M   'P 1'
#
loop_
_entity.id
_entity.type
_entity.pdbx_description
1 polymer ?
#
loop_
_entity_poly.entity_id
_entity_poly.type
_entity_poly.pdbx_seq_one_letter_code
_entity_poly.pdbx_strand_id
1 'polypeptide(L)'
;TRLQAQRGALVEAALEHVPFDGWTKQALKAGAEDLDLAPGEVDRLLPNGIRQAISTYVELTDRKMMTALDEKGLENLKIRDRIATAVKTRLDLVEDQKDTVRAALAFLALPQNAALGLKLTHGTVDKMWIAAGDTSTDH
;
A
#
# COMPACT_ATOMS: atom_id res chain seq x y z
N THR A 1 11.55 -10.29 -3.94
CA THR A 1 12.88 -10.30 -4.59
C THR A 1 13.71 -9.11 -4.11
N ARG A 2 15.04 -9.08 -4.31
CA ARG A 2 15.89 -7.91 -3.96
C ARG A 2 15.35 -6.60 -4.56
N LEU A 3 14.90 -6.65 -5.81
CA LEU A 3 14.31 -5.49 -6.49
C LEU A 3 13.05 -4.96 -5.80
N GLN A 4 12.18 -5.86 -5.33
CA GLN A 4 10.95 -5.49 -4.60
C GLN A 4 11.26 -4.85 -3.25
N ALA A 5 12.30 -5.31 -2.55
CA ALA A 5 12.76 -4.70 -1.31
C ALA A 5 13.30 -3.28 -1.54
N GLN A 6 14.12 -3.07 -2.58
CA GLN A 6 14.61 -1.73 -2.95
C GLN A 6 13.46 -0.78 -3.34
N ARG A 7 12.48 -1.29 -4.09
CA ARG A 7 11.28 -0.51 -4.43
C ARG A 7 10.48 -0.13 -3.18
N GLY A 8 10.32 -1.07 -2.25
CA GLY A 8 9.64 -0.83 -0.98
C GLY A 8 10.34 0.27 -0.19
N ALA A 9 11.67 0.17 -0.03
CA ALA A 9 12.47 1.16 0.66
C ALA A 9 12.35 2.55 0.05
N LEU A 10 12.45 2.66 -1.29
CA LEU A 10 12.26 3.93 -1.99
C LEU A 10 10.88 4.54 -1.72
N VAL A 11 9.83 3.72 -1.77
CA VAL A 11 8.46 4.19 -1.55
C VAL A 11 8.23 4.59 -0.10
N GLU A 12 8.81 3.88 0.86
CA GLU A 12 8.75 4.23 2.29
C GLU A 12 9.48 5.54 2.58
N ALA A 13 10.69 5.74 2.04
CA ALA A 13 11.42 7.00 2.18
C ALA A 13 10.65 8.19 1.58
N ALA A 14 10.02 7.98 0.41
CA ALA A 14 9.23 9.03 -0.23
C ALA A 14 8.01 9.49 0.61
N LEU A 15 7.54 8.69 1.59
CA LEU A 15 6.37 9.04 2.41
C LEU A 15 6.55 10.30 3.25
N GLU A 16 7.80 10.69 3.56
CA GLU A 16 8.08 11.94 4.28
C GLU A 16 7.80 13.18 3.42
N HIS A 17 7.89 13.04 2.09
CA HIS A 17 7.73 14.14 1.13
C HIS A 17 6.32 14.21 0.53
N VAL A 18 5.61 13.07 0.46
CA VAL A 18 4.26 12.98 -0.13
C VAL A 18 3.24 13.93 0.51
N PRO A 19 3.21 14.20 1.84
CA PRO A 19 2.26 15.14 2.42
C PRO A 19 2.34 16.56 1.82
N PHE A 20 3.53 16.97 1.37
CA PHE A 20 3.77 18.29 0.78
C PHE A 20 3.68 18.27 -0.74
N ASP A 21 4.37 17.32 -1.37
CA ASP A 21 4.52 17.26 -2.83
C ASP A 21 3.47 16.39 -3.52
N GLY A 22 2.65 15.67 -2.76
CA GLY A 22 1.76 14.63 -3.26
C GLY A 22 2.51 13.42 -3.83
N TRP A 23 1.76 12.50 -4.44
CA TRP A 23 2.36 11.39 -5.18
C TRP A 23 2.93 11.85 -6.53
N THR A 24 4.14 12.40 -6.50
CA THR A 24 4.81 12.99 -7.67
C THR A 24 6.21 12.44 -7.88
N LYS A 25 6.79 12.67 -9.07
CA LYS A 25 8.18 12.26 -9.35
C LYS A 25 9.16 13.04 -8.48
N GLN A 26 8.80 14.23 -8.02
CA GLN A 26 9.58 15.02 -7.08
C GLN A 26 9.67 14.34 -5.72
N ALA A 27 8.54 13.97 -5.11
CA ALA A 27 8.54 13.24 -3.83
C ALA A 27 9.34 11.92 -3.91
N LEU A 28 9.26 11.20 -5.03
CA LEU A 28 10.05 9.99 -5.25
C LEU A 28 11.54 10.25 -5.41
N LYS A 29 11.93 11.39 -6.01
CA LYS A 29 13.34 11.78 -6.11
C LYS A 29 13.89 12.18 -4.75
N ALA A 30 13.13 12.93 -3.96
CA ALA A 30 13.50 13.29 -2.60
C ALA A 30 13.72 12.03 -1.72
N GLY A 31 12.77 11.07 -1.76
CA GLY A 31 12.97 9.79 -1.08
C GLY A 31 14.14 8.94 -1.63
N ALA A 32 14.54 9.15 -2.89
CA ALA A 32 15.73 8.51 -3.43
C ALA A 32 17.02 9.19 -2.93
N GLU A 33 17.00 10.52 -2.78
CA GLU A 33 18.08 11.31 -2.20
C GLU A 33 18.30 10.94 -0.73
N ASP A 34 17.25 10.74 0.06
CA ASP A 34 17.35 10.28 1.46
C ASP A 34 18.02 8.90 1.61
N LEU A 35 17.98 8.09 0.55
CA LEU A 35 18.57 6.76 0.49
C LEU A 35 19.91 6.73 -0.25
N ASP A 36 20.49 7.89 -0.58
CA ASP A 36 21.72 8.04 -1.36
C ASP A 36 21.70 7.25 -2.70
N LEU A 37 20.52 7.15 -3.33
CA LEU A 37 20.38 6.44 -4.60
C LEU A 37 20.90 7.28 -5.78
N ALA A 38 21.55 6.60 -6.72
CA ALA A 38 22.08 7.24 -7.92
C ALA A 38 20.97 7.83 -8.82
N PRO A 39 21.29 8.88 -9.62
CA PRO A 39 20.36 9.40 -10.62
C PRO A 39 19.82 8.30 -11.54
N GLY A 40 18.51 8.31 -11.76
CA GLY A 40 17.81 7.30 -12.59
C GLY A 40 17.31 6.07 -11.83
N GLU A 41 17.70 5.88 -10.56
CA GLU A 41 17.21 4.75 -9.75
C GLU A 41 15.69 4.78 -9.55
N VAL A 42 15.08 5.96 -9.45
CA VAL A 42 13.61 6.09 -9.39
C VAL A 42 12.95 5.44 -10.61
N ASP A 43 13.42 5.77 -11.82
CA ASP A 43 12.84 5.23 -13.06
C ASP A 43 13.16 3.73 -13.22
N ARG A 44 14.33 3.27 -12.74
CA ARG A 44 14.70 1.84 -12.72
C ARG A 44 13.84 1.02 -11.75
N LEU A 45 13.57 1.55 -10.56
CA LEU A 45 12.82 0.86 -9.52
C LEU A 45 11.30 0.95 -9.76
N LEU A 46 10.85 2.04 -10.36
CA LEU A 46 9.44 2.36 -10.63
C LEU A 46 9.22 2.64 -12.13
N PRO A 47 9.44 1.67 -13.04
CA PRO A 47 9.25 1.87 -14.48
C PRO A 47 7.82 2.28 -14.87
N ASN A 48 6.82 1.96 -14.04
CA ASN A 48 5.43 2.40 -14.24
C ASN A 48 5.09 3.65 -13.41
N GLY A 49 6.11 4.39 -12.96
CA GLY A 49 6.01 5.67 -12.26
C GLY A 49 5.09 5.63 -11.04
N ILE A 50 4.32 6.70 -10.88
CA ILE A 50 3.46 6.94 -9.70
C ILE A 50 2.46 5.82 -9.45
N ARG A 51 1.90 5.22 -10.51
CA ARG A 51 1.00 4.06 -10.38
C ARG A 51 1.65 2.92 -9.61
N GLN A 52 2.91 2.64 -9.89
CA GLN A 52 3.66 1.59 -9.22
C GLN A 52 4.11 2.00 -7.82
N ALA A 53 4.40 3.27 -7.60
CA ALA A 53 4.70 3.78 -6.26
C ALA A 53 3.49 3.58 -5.32
N ILE A 54 2.30 4.03 -5.73
CA ILE A 54 1.06 3.86 -4.97
C ILE A 54 0.72 2.37 -4.81
N SER A 55 0.86 1.56 -5.86
CA SER A 55 0.63 0.11 -5.75
C SER A 55 1.58 -0.53 -4.73
N THR A 56 2.85 -0.13 -4.74
CA THR A 56 3.85 -0.63 -3.77
C THR A 56 3.50 -0.19 -2.35
N TYR A 57 3.06 1.05 -2.15
CA TYR A 57 2.60 1.55 -0.86
C TYR A 57 1.41 0.73 -0.32
N VAL A 58 0.40 0.47 -1.17
CA VAL A 58 -0.74 -0.38 -0.80
C VAL A 58 -0.27 -1.80 -0.47
N GLU A 59 0.59 -2.41 -1.30
CA GLU A 59 1.13 -3.75 -1.06
C GLU A 59 1.96 -3.85 0.24
N LEU A 60 2.76 -2.83 0.56
CA LEU A 60 3.50 -2.75 1.82
C LEU A 60 2.55 -2.71 3.01
N THR A 61 1.52 -1.89 2.93
CA THR A 61 0.55 -1.73 4.01
C THR A 61 -0.32 -2.98 4.17
N ASP A 62 -0.69 -3.62 3.08
CA ASP A 62 -1.40 -4.91 3.09
C ASP A 62 -0.55 -6.02 3.73
N ARG A 63 0.77 -6.06 3.46
CA ARG A 63 1.67 -7.00 4.15
C ARG A 63 1.71 -6.73 5.65
N LYS A 64 1.84 -5.46 6.05
CA LYS A 64 1.79 -5.05 7.46
C LYS A 64 0.46 -5.45 8.12
N MET A 65 -0.66 -5.30 7.41
CA MET A 65 -1.99 -5.73 7.86
C MET A 65 -2.02 -7.24 8.10
N MET A 66 -1.54 -8.05 7.15
CA MET A 66 -1.53 -9.51 7.32
C MET A 66 -0.69 -9.93 8.52
N THR A 67 0.53 -9.39 8.66
CA THR A 67 1.38 -9.65 9.83
C THR A 67 0.68 -9.29 11.14
N ALA A 68 0.05 -8.11 11.20
CA ALA A 68 -0.67 -7.68 12.40
C ALA A 68 -1.94 -8.50 12.69
N LEU A 69 -2.59 -9.07 11.67
CA LEU A 69 -3.75 -9.94 11.85
C LEU A 69 -3.35 -11.34 12.33
N ASP A 70 -2.25 -11.88 11.82
CA ASP A 70 -1.68 -13.16 12.26
C ASP A 70 -1.32 -13.09 13.74
N GLU A 71 -0.67 -12.00 14.19
CA GLU A 71 -0.34 -11.76 15.59
C GLU A 71 -1.57 -11.65 16.52
N LYS A 72 -2.71 -11.17 15.99
CA LYS A 72 -3.95 -11.00 16.76
C LYS A 72 -4.71 -12.31 16.96
N GLY A 73 -4.51 -13.32 16.12
CA GLY A 73 -5.19 -14.62 16.21
C GLY A 73 -6.72 -14.51 16.07
N LEU A 74 -7.22 -14.46 14.83
CA LEU A 74 -8.64 -14.22 14.54
C LEU A 74 -9.57 -15.43 14.74
N GLU A 75 -9.01 -16.62 14.95
CA GLU A 75 -9.69 -17.92 14.91
C GLU A 75 -10.89 -18.04 15.88
N ASN A 76 -10.82 -17.38 17.03
CA ASN A 76 -11.88 -17.47 18.05
C ASN A 76 -13.01 -16.45 17.85
N LEU A 77 -12.89 -15.55 16.86
CA LEU A 77 -13.90 -14.52 16.58
C LEU A 77 -14.92 -15.01 15.56
N LYS A 78 -16.15 -14.48 15.62
CA LYS A 78 -17.14 -14.67 14.56
C LYS A 78 -16.66 -13.98 13.28
N ILE A 79 -17.01 -14.52 12.10
CA ILE A 79 -16.55 -14.00 10.80
C ILE A 79 -16.73 -12.48 10.64
N ARG A 80 -17.87 -11.94 11.06
CA ARG A 80 -18.13 -10.48 11.01
C ARG A 80 -17.14 -9.67 11.84
N ASP A 81 -16.73 -10.21 12.99
CA ASP A 81 -15.82 -9.55 13.92
C ASP A 81 -14.37 -9.70 13.41
N ARG A 82 -14.04 -10.80 12.71
CA ARG A 82 -12.77 -10.97 11.99
C ARG A 82 -12.61 -9.90 10.90
N ILE A 83 -13.63 -9.73 10.06
CA ILE A 83 -13.61 -8.72 8.98
C ILE A 83 -13.53 -7.29 9.55
N ALA A 84 -14.33 -6.98 10.58
CA ALA A 84 -14.24 -5.67 11.25
C ALA A 84 -12.84 -5.42 11.83
N THR A 85 -12.21 -6.44 12.41
CA THR A 85 -10.83 -6.37 12.92
C THR A 85 -9.81 -6.15 11.80
N ALA A 86 -9.97 -6.82 10.66
CA ALA A 86 -9.10 -6.66 9.50
C ALA A 86 -9.19 -5.24 8.91
N VAL A 87 -10.41 -4.73 8.71
CA VAL A 87 -10.65 -3.35 8.24
C VAL A 87 -10.03 -2.34 9.21
N LYS A 88 -10.30 -2.48 10.51
CA LYS A 88 -9.75 -1.58 11.52
C LYS A 88 -8.22 -1.61 11.53
N THR A 89 -7.62 -2.80 11.52
CA THR A 89 -6.16 -2.96 11.49
C THR A 89 -5.54 -2.27 10.26
N ARG A 90 -6.19 -2.37 9.10
CA ARG A 90 -5.71 -1.71 7.87
C ARG A 90 -5.75 -0.19 7.93
N LEU A 91 -6.74 0.37 8.61
CA LEU A 91 -6.90 1.82 8.81
C LEU A 91 -5.93 2.33 9.87
N ASP A 92 -5.79 1.61 10.99
CA ASP A 92 -4.88 1.97 12.09
C ASP A 92 -3.42 2.06 11.60
N LEU A 93 -3.00 1.20 10.65
CA LEU A 93 -1.66 1.22 10.04
C LEU A 93 -1.32 2.50 9.27
N VAL A 94 -2.32 3.31 8.91
CA VAL A 94 -2.14 4.55 8.13
C VAL A 94 -2.72 5.77 8.85
N GLU A 95 -3.03 5.65 10.14
CA GLU A 95 -3.65 6.72 10.93
C GLU A 95 -2.79 7.99 10.96
N ASP A 96 -1.46 7.83 11.03
CA ASP A 96 -0.48 8.94 10.98
C ASP A 96 -0.11 9.35 9.54
N GLN A 97 -0.73 8.75 8.52
CA GLN A 97 -0.44 8.97 7.10
C GLN A 97 -1.67 9.44 6.31
N LYS A 98 -2.60 10.16 6.96
CA LYS A 98 -3.87 10.61 6.34
C LYS A 98 -3.67 11.43 5.07
N ASP A 99 -2.67 12.31 5.05
CA ASP A 99 -2.40 13.15 3.87
C ASP A 99 -1.86 12.32 2.70
N THR A 100 -0.96 11.37 2.97
CA THR A 100 -0.48 10.37 2.01
C THR A 100 -1.62 9.54 1.42
N VAL A 101 -2.54 9.07 2.26
CA VAL A 101 -3.73 8.32 1.82
C VAL A 101 -4.63 9.20 0.97
N ARG A 102 -4.90 10.44 1.39
CA ARG A 102 -5.75 11.38 0.63
C ARG A 102 -5.16 11.68 -0.75
N ALA A 103 -3.85 11.90 -0.82
CA ALA A 103 -3.15 12.12 -2.09
C ALA A 103 -3.23 10.89 -3.01
N ALA A 104 -3.11 9.67 -2.45
CA ALA A 104 -3.26 8.44 -3.22
C ALA A 104 -4.68 8.29 -3.77
N LEU A 105 -5.69 8.54 -2.93
CA LEU A 105 -7.10 8.50 -3.34
C LEU A 105 -7.40 9.52 -4.44
N ALA A 106 -6.90 10.76 -4.32
CA ALA A 106 -7.06 11.78 -5.35
C ALA A 106 -6.45 11.34 -6.69
N PHE A 107 -5.25 10.75 -6.66
CA PHE A 107 -4.62 10.21 -7.86
C PHE A 107 -5.42 9.05 -8.47
N LEU A 108 -5.90 8.11 -7.65
CA LEU A 108 -6.63 6.93 -8.10
C LEU A 108 -8.05 7.24 -8.58
N ALA A 109 -8.65 8.34 -8.11
CA ALA A 109 -9.97 8.81 -8.54
C ALA A 109 -9.98 9.37 -9.98
N LEU A 110 -8.82 9.71 -10.54
CA LEU A 110 -8.75 10.15 -11.94
C LEU A 110 -9.20 9.03 -12.89
N PRO A 111 -10.00 9.30 -13.93
CA PRO A 111 -10.61 8.26 -14.78
C PRO A 111 -9.61 7.24 -15.34
N GLN A 112 -8.43 7.68 -15.76
CA GLN A 112 -7.38 6.80 -16.26
C GLN A 112 -6.88 5.82 -15.18
N ASN A 113 -6.93 6.20 -13.90
CA ASN A 113 -6.43 5.42 -12.77
C ASN A 113 -7.52 4.61 -12.06
N ALA A 114 -8.80 4.83 -12.36
CA ALA A 114 -9.93 4.20 -11.66
C ALA A 114 -9.84 2.66 -11.63
N ALA A 115 -9.49 2.04 -12.75
CA ALA A 115 -9.31 0.58 -12.83
C ALA A 115 -8.19 0.08 -11.89
N LEU A 116 -7.11 0.86 -11.73
CA LEU A 116 -6.05 0.54 -10.78
C LEU A 116 -6.57 0.69 -9.34
N GLY A 117 -7.29 1.76 -9.03
CA GLY A 117 -7.91 1.97 -7.72
C GLY A 117 -8.80 0.80 -7.31
N LEU A 118 -9.69 0.36 -8.21
CA LEU A 118 -10.55 -0.80 -7.98
C LEU A 118 -9.75 -2.09 -7.75
N LYS A 119 -8.72 -2.34 -8.58
CA LYS A 119 -7.86 -3.51 -8.43
C LYS A 119 -7.14 -3.53 -7.08
N LEU A 120 -6.61 -2.39 -6.63
CA LEU A 120 -5.93 -2.28 -5.35
C LEU A 120 -6.91 -2.51 -4.19
N THR A 121 -8.07 -1.86 -4.21
CA THR A 121 -9.11 -2.04 -3.18
C THR A 121 -9.58 -3.49 -3.11
N HIS A 122 -9.89 -4.10 -4.25
CA HIS A 122 -10.29 -5.51 -4.31
C HIS A 122 -9.19 -6.42 -3.74
N GLY A 123 -7.94 -6.20 -4.14
CA GLY A 123 -6.80 -6.98 -3.64
C GLY A 123 -6.56 -6.82 -2.14
N THR A 124 -6.88 -5.67 -1.53
CA THR A 124 -6.85 -5.50 -0.07
C THR A 124 -7.99 -6.25 0.60
N VAL A 125 -9.22 -6.14 0.07
CA VAL A 125 -10.41 -6.81 0.61
C VAL A 125 -10.28 -8.34 0.53
N ASP A 126 -9.77 -8.86 -0.58
CA ASP A 126 -9.50 -10.29 -0.79
C ASP A 126 -8.57 -10.85 0.31
N LYS A 127 -7.47 -10.14 0.60
CA LYS A 127 -6.58 -10.51 1.72
C LYS A 127 -7.28 -10.50 3.08
N MET A 128 -8.20 -9.56 3.33
CA MET A 128 -8.97 -9.53 4.57
C MET A 128 -9.89 -10.75 4.68
N TRP A 129 -10.51 -11.19 3.58
CA TRP A 129 -11.32 -12.41 3.56
C TRP A 129 -10.50 -13.66 3.79
N ILE A 130 -9.34 -13.77 3.13
CA ILE A 130 -8.38 -14.85 3.37
C ILE A 130 -7.96 -14.88 4.84
N ALA A 131 -7.59 -13.74 5.43
CA ALA A 131 -7.23 -13.65 6.85
C ALA A 131 -8.40 -14.00 7.79
N ALA A 132 -9.63 -13.73 7.37
CA ALA A 132 -10.83 -14.07 8.13
C ALA A 132 -11.20 -15.56 8.05
N GLY A 133 -10.46 -16.36 7.28
CA GLY A 133 -10.66 -17.81 7.14
C GLY A 133 -11.65 -18.19 6.04
N ASP A 134 -11.86 -17.32 5.05
CA ASP A 134 -12.59 -17.70 3.84
C ASP A 134 -11.81 -18.76 3.05
N THR A 135 -12.46 -19.90 2.79
CA THR A 135 -11.92 -21.00 1.99
C THR A 135 -12.66 -21.15 0.66
N SER A 136 -13.53 -20.21 0.31
CA SER A 136 -14.20 -20.24 -0.99
C SER A 136 -13.16 -19.99 -2.09
N THR A 137 -12.86 -21.02 -2.86
CA THR A 137 -12.19 -20.87 -4.15
C THR A 137 -13.25 -20.45 -5.16
N ASP A 138 -13.15 -19.24 -5.69
CA ASP A 138 -13.95 -18.81 -6.84
C ASP A 138 -13.77 -19.85 -7.97
N HIS A 139 -14.85 -20.55 -8.31
CA HIS A 139 -14.95 -21.49 -9.44
C HIS A 139 -15.50 -20.81 -10.68
#